data_AF-A0A9E2V906-F1
#
_entry.id   AF-A0A9E2V906-F1
#
_cell.length_a   1.000
_cell.length_b   1.000
_cell.length_c   1.000
_cell.angle_alpha   90.00
_cell.angle_beta   90.00
_cell.angle_gamma   90.00
#
_symmetry.space_group_name_H-M   'P 1'
#
loop_
_entity.id
_entity.type
_entity.pdbx_description
1 polymer ?
#
loop_
_entity_poly.entity_id
_entity_poly.type
_entity_poly.pdbx_seq_one_letter_code
_entity_poly.pdbx_strand_id
1 'polypeptide(L)'
;NGCLETVRELLDLKINWPFRRRSSSGLTNYFFEDQLYSRPSINYEAIGGSVSRHDILLQELESQFNSANELHAAEDLIDGLINKVIGQVDRLKTEG
;
A
#
# COMPACT_ATOMS: atom_id res chain seq x y z
N ASN A 1 -1.57 -0.35 25.08
CA ASN A 1 -1.69 -1.27 23.91
C ASN A 1 -1.87 -0.59 22.55
N GLY A 2 -1.67 0.74 22.40
CA GLY A 2 -1.88 1.43 21.11
C GLY A 2 -0.98 0.96 19.96
N CYS A 3 0.28 0.58 20.26
CA CYS A 3 1.22 0.09 19.25
C CYS A 3 0.73 -1.20 18.56
N LEU A 4 0.23 -2.18 19.33
CA LEU A 4 -0.27 -3.44 18.76
C LEU A 4 -1.48 -3.22 17.85
N GLU A 5 -2.39 -2.31 18.23
CA GLU A 5 -3.55 -1.97 17.40
C GLU A 5 -3.12 -1.29 16.10
N THR A 6 -2.18 -0.35 16.16
CA THR A 6 -1.67 0.30 14.94
C THR A 6 -0.96 -0.68 13.99
N VAL A 7 -0.20 -1.64 14.53
CA VAL A 7 0.39 -2.71 13.70
C VAL A 7 -0.70 -3.59 13.09
N ARG A 8 -1.76 -3.89 13.85
CA ARG A 8 -2.92 -4.63 13.32
C ARG A 8 -3.60 -3.87 12.18
N GLU A 9 -3.84 -2.56 12.33
CA GLU A 9 -4.41 -1.73 11.27
C GLU A 9 -3.54 -1.72 10.00
N LEU A 10 -2.21 -1.66 10.15
CA LEU A 10 -1.27 -1.72 9.02
C LEU A 10 -1.36 -3.06 8.28
N LEU A 11 -1.38 -4.17 9.02
CA LEU A 11 -1.50 -5.51 8.44
C LEU A 11 -2.87 -5.73 7.78
N ASP A 12 -3.93 -5.21 8.39
CA ASP A 12 -5.29 -5.26 7.85
C ASP A 12 -5.39 -4.50 6.52
N LEU A 13 -4.77 -3.31 6.42
CA LEU A 13 -4.72 -2.55 5.16
C LEU A 13 -4.12 -3.38 4.02
N LYS A 14 -3.06 -4.15 4.28
CA LYS A 14 -2.44 -5.00 3.27
C LYS A 14 -3.38 -6.10 2.77
N ILE A 15 -4.17 -6.68 3.68
CA ILE A 15 -5.14 -7.75 3.37
C ILE A 15 -6.33 -7.16 2.60
N ASN A 16 -6.89 -6.06 3.10
CA ASN A 16 -8.14 -5.46 2.63
C ASN A 16 -7.93 -4.26 1.70
N TRP A 17 -6.78 -4.19 1.02
CA TRP A 17 -6.41 -3.06 0.18
C TRP A 17 -7.49 -2.76 -0.87
N PRO A 18 -8.19 -1.60 -0.80
CA PRO A 18 -9.39 -1.35 -1.58
C PRO A 18 -9.09 -1.03 -3.05
N PHE A 19 -7.88 -0.58 -3.35
CA PHE A 19 -7.43 -0.24 -4.70
C PHE A 19 -6.72 -1.39 -5.40
N ARG A 20 -6.81 -2.61 -4.85
CA ARG A 20 -6.22 -3.80 -5.46
C ARG A 20 -6.88 -4.07 -6.81
N ARG A 21 -6.05 -4.28 -7.84
CA ARG A 21 -6.53 -4.72 -9.16
C ARG A 21 -7.40 -5.95 -9.00
N ARG A 22 -8.60 -5.92 -9.58
CA ARG A 22 -9.45 -7.12 -9.69
C ARG A 22 -8.79 -8.06 -10.69
N SER A 23 -7.96 -8.98 -10.23
CA SER A 23 -7.43 -10.05 -11.08
C SER A 23 -8.59 -10.84 -11.67
N SER A 24 -8.69 -10.86 -12.99
CA SER A 24 -9.47 -11.87 -13.70
C SER A 24 -8.87 -13.23 -13.37
N SER A 25 -9.57 -14.01 -12.53
CA SER A 25 -9.55 -15.47 -12.51
C SER A 25 -8.18 -16.13 -12.71
N GLY A 26 -7.48 -16.37 -11.61
CA GLY A 26 -6.34 -17.26 -11.57
C GLY A 26 -5.97 -17.54 -10.12
N LEU A 27 -6.56 -18.58 -9.53
CA LEU A 27 -5.87 -19.30 -8.45
C LEU A 27 -4.42 -19.55 -8.92
N THR A 28 -3.46 -19.38 -8.02
CA THR A 28 -2.02 -19.57 -8.21
C THR A 28 -1.25 -18.37 -8.77
N ASN A 29 -0.89 -17.42 -7.90
CA ASN A 29 0.42 -16.79 -8.01
C ASN A 29 1.35 -17.57 -7.08
N TYR A 30 2.03 -18.56 -7.66
CA TYR A 30 3.21 -19.20 -7.09
C TYR A 30 4.23 -18.10 -6.76
N PHE A 31 4.36 -17.76 -5.48
CA PHE A 31 5.56 -17.11 -4.95
C PHE A 31 6.68 -18.13 -5.06
N PHE A 32 7.75 -17.92 -5.83
CA PHE A 32 9.13 -18.34 -5.51
C PHE A 32 10.10 -17.81 -6.61
N GLU A 33 11.04 -16.98 -6.17
CA GLU A 33 12.45 -16.82 -6.61
C GLU A 33 12.90 -16.19 -7.94
N ASP A 34 12.16 -16.12 -9.04
CA ASP A 34 12.89 -15.89 -10.32
C ASP A 34 12.92 -14.45 -10.92
N GLN A 35 12.52 -13.39 -10.19
CA GLN A 35 12.47 -12.00 -10.71
C GLN A 35 11.68 -11.81 -12.04
N LEU A 36 11.04 -12.85 -12.56
CA LEU A 36 10.43 -12.91 -13.89
C LEU A 36 9.03 -12.27 -13.95
N TYR A 37 8.42 -11.97 -12.81
CA TYR A 37 7.18 -11.20 -12.74
C TYR A 37 7.47 -9.80 -12.21
N SER A 38 7.72 -8.88 -13.14
CA SER A 38 7.67 -7.46 -12.84
C SER A 38 6.24 -7.11 -12.41
N ARG A 39 6.09 -6.52 -11.23
CA ARG A 39 4.78 -6.03 -10.79
C ARG A 39 4.29 -4.98 -11.77
N PRO A 40 2.99 -4.95 -12.08
CA PRO A 40 2.49 -4.05 -13.09
C PRO A 40 2.71 -2.61 -12.65
N SER A 41 3.35 -1.82 -13.50
CA SER A 41 3.50 -0.39 -13.30
C SER A 41 2.14 0.31 -13.31
N ILE A 42 2.06 1.41 -12.56
CA ILE A 42 0.87 2.27 -12.53
C ILE A 42 0.98 3.28 -13.66
N ASN A 43 -0.08 3.37 -14.48
CA ASN A 43 -0.13 4.36 -15.56
C ASN A 43 -0.63 5.70 -15.00
N TYR A 44 0.28 6.50 -14.43
CA TYR A 44 -0.02 7.80 -13.85
C TYR A 44 -0.54 8.81 -14.89
N GLU A 45 -0.04 8.75 -16.13
CA GLU A 45 -0.51 9.61 -17.22
C GLU A 45 -1.99 9.37 -17.55
N ALA A 46 -2.41 8.11 -17.57
CA ALA A 46 -3.81 7.74 -17.86
C ALA A 46 -4.81 8.26 -16.81
N ILE A 47 -4.35 8.51 -15.58
CA ILE A 47 -5.18 9.05 -14.49
C ILE A 47 -4.96 10.56 -14.27
N GLY A 48 -4.11 11.20 -15.09
CA GLY A 48 -3.79 12.63 -14.99
C GLY A 48 -2.98 13.01 -13.75
N GLY A 49 -2.23 12.05 -13.17
CA GLY A 49 -1.43 12.23 -11.96
C GLY A 49 0.08 12.24 -12.23
N SER A 50 0.84 12.73 -11.27
CA SER A 50 2.29 12.50 -11.20
C SER A 50 2.59 11.16 -10.53
N VAL A 51 3.81 10.66 -10.72
CA VAL A 51 4.30 9.47 -10.01
C VAL A 51 4.21 9.69 -8.50
N SER A 52 3.58 8.74 -7.79
CA SER A 52 3.43 8.77 -6.34
C SER A 52 4.76 8.60 -5.63
N ARG A 53 4.94 9.24 -4.47
CA ARG A 53 6.06 8.93 -3.55
C ARG A 53 6.02 7.49 -3.03
N HIS A 54 4.86 6.87 -3.05
CA HIS A 54 4.62 5.49 -2.62
C HIS A 54 4.60 4.52 -3.80
N ASP A 55 5.10 4.90 -4.98
CA ASP A 55 5.02 4.10 -6.21
C ASP A 55 5.36 2.62 -5.99
N ILE A 56 6.49 2.34 -5.33
CA ILE A 56 6.91 0.97 -5.01
C ILE A 56 5.86 0.26 -4.15
N LEU A 57 5.37 0.88 -3.07
CA LEU A 57 4.34 0.27 -2.21
C LEU A 57 3.03 0.04 -2.98
N LEU A 58 2.64 0.96 -3.84
CA LEU A 58 1.42 0.84 -4.64
C LEU A 58 1.55 -0.29 -5.66
N GLN A 59 2.71 -0.47 -6.28
CA GLN A 59 3.02 -1.63 -7.14
C GLN A 59 3.04 -2.94 -6.33
N GLU A 60 3.61 -2.91 -5.12
CA GLU A 60 3.65 -4.08 -4.24
C GLU A 60 2.25 -4.56 -3.85
N LEU A 61 1.32 -3.62 -3.68
CA LEU A 61 -0.08 -3.86 -3.38
C LEU A 61 -0.94 -4.18 -4.62
N GLU A 62 -0.31 -4.25 -5.81
CA GLU A 62 -0.96 -4.48 -7.10
C GLU A 62 -2.09 -3.47 -7.36
N SER A 63 -1.82 -2.20 -7.06
CA SER A 63 -2.82 -1.14 -7.11
C SER A 63 -3.25 -0.81 -8.54
N GLN A 64 -4.51 -0.45 -8.69
CA GLN A 64 -5.07 0.11 -9.91
C GLN A 64 -5.99 1.28 -9.58
N PHE A 65 -5.87 2.35 -10.35
CA PHE A 65 -6.65 3.57 -10.19
C PHE A 65 -7.32 3.94 -11.50
N ASN A 66 -8.52 4.49 -11.39
CA ASN A 66 -9.31 5.02 -12.50
C ASN A 66 -9.26 6.56 -12.54
N SER A 67 -8.71 7.19 -11.50
CA SER A 67 -8.59 8.65 -11.42
C SER A 67 -7.48 9.08 -10.45
N ALA A 68 -6.97 10.29 -10.62
CA ALA A 68 -6.05 10.91 -9.65
C ALA A 68 -6.64 11.00 -8.24
N ASN A 69 -7.96 11.09 -8.09
CA ASN A 69 -8.60 11.14 -6.79
C ASN A 69 -8.51 9.80 -6.04
N GLU A 70 -8.62 8.66 -6.75
CA GLU A 70 -8.37 7.34 -6.14
C GLU A 70 -6.91 7.16 -5.75
N LEU A 71 -5.98 7.70 -6.56
CA LEU A 71 -4.55 7.71 -6.21
C LEU A 71 -4.30 8.50 -4.92
N HIS A 72 -4.79 9.74 -4.83
CA HIS A 72 -4.62 10.55 -3.62
C HIS A 72 -5.23 9.87 -2.39
N ALA A 73 -6.43 9.28 -2.52
CA ALA A 73 -7.05 8.55 -1.42
C ALA A 73 -6.20 7.35 -0.96
N ALA A 74 -5.54 6.66 -1.88
CA ALA A 74 -4.60 5.58 -1.55
C ALA A 74 -3.36 6.10 -0.82
N GLU A 75 -2.80 7.23 -1.27
CA GLU A 75 -1.67 7.88 -0.62
C GLU A 75 -2.01 8.32 0.80
N ASP A 76 -3.16 8.98 0.99
CA ASP A 76 -3.65 9.40 2.31
C ASP A 76 -3.81 8.23 3.29
N LEU A 77 -4.28 7.07 2.82
CA LEU A 77 -4.36 5.86 3.66
C LEU A 77 -2.98 5.35 4.08
N ILE A 78 -2.03 5.31 3.15
CA ILE A 78 -0.66 4.85 3.42
C ILE A 78 0.02 5.81 4.41
N ASP A 79 -0.04 7.12 4.14
CA ASP A 79 0.53 8.15 4.99
C ASP A 79 -0.09 8.14 6.39
N GLY A 80 -1.42 8.03 6.47
CA GLY A 80 -2.15 7.98 7.73
C GLY A 80 -1.64 6.86 8.63
N LEU A 81 -1.45 5.66 8.08
CA LEU A 81 -0.94 4.51 8.84
C LEU A 81 0.54 4.63 9.18
N ILE A 82 1.39 5.08 8.24
CA ILE A 82 2.82 5.30 8.51
C ILE A 82 2.98 6.31 9.65
N ASN A 83 2.27 7.43 9.61
CA ASN A 83 2.33 8.45 10.65
C ASN A 83 1.84 7.92 12.01
N LYS A 84 0.78 7.09 12.03
CA LYS A 84 0.36 6.40 13.26
C LYS A 84 1.46 5.50 13.82
N VAL A 85 2.11 4.70 12.98
CA VAL A 85 3.21 3.79 13.40
C VAL A 85 4.37 4.59 13.98
N ILE A 86 4.81 5.63 13.27
CA ILE A 86 5.89 6.51 13.73
C ILE A 86 5.54 7.12 15.10
N GLY A 87 4.31 7.60 15.26
CA GLY A 87 3.83 8.16 16.52
C GLY A 87 3.82 7.16 17.69
N GLN A 88 3.59 5.87 17.44
CA GLN A 88 3.72 4.84 18.48
C GLN A 88 5.18 4.50 18.79
N VAL A 89 6.04 4.43 17.77
CA VAL A 89 7.47 4.15 17.94
C VAL A 89 8.17 5.26 18.73
N ASP A 90 7.84 6.52 18.47
CA ASP A 90 8.40 7.67 19.18
C ASP A 90 8.04 7.67 20.67
N ARG A 91 6.80 7.32 21.00
CA ARG A 91 6.35 7.16 22.40
C ARG A 91 7.12 6.07 23.12
N LEU A 92 7.31 4.91 22.48
CA LEU A 92 8.08 3.81 23.06
C LEU A 92 9.55 4.17 23.30
N LYS A 93 10.13 5.06 22.49
CA LYS A 93 11.50 5.56 22.70
C LYS A 93 11.62 6.57 23.85
N THR A 94 10.53 7.27 24.17
CA THR A 94 10.52 8.32 25.21
C THR A 94 10.25 7.73 26.61
N GLU A 95 9.67 6.53 26.67
CA GLU A 95 9.34 5.81 27.92
C GLU A 95 10.42 4.79 28.33
N GLY A 96 11.48 4.62 27.54
CA GLY A 96 12.55 3.63 27.73
C GLY A 96 13.88 4.20 28.21
#